data_AF-A0A820AI75-F1
#
_entry.id   AF-A0A820AI75-F1
#
_cell.length_a   1.000
_cell.length_b   1.000
_cell.length_c   1.000
_cell.angle_alpha   90.00
_cell.angle_beta   90.00
_cell.angle_gamma   90.00
#
_symmetry.space_group_name_H-M   'P 1'
#
loop_
_entity.id
_entity.type
_entity.pdbx_description
1 polymer ?
#
loop_
_entity_poly.entity_id
_entity_poly.type
_entity_poly.pdbx_seq_one_letter_code
_entity_poly.pdbx_strand_id
1 'polypeptide(L)'
;MSIHTHLEDLSNEIFFEIFEYLHALDILTSFTSLNQRISSILQSIPLRIIILHNYCRRQIDFLSYYLTFHAHQVISLEIHDIILDYSSVINLLFNRHNFINLQSCIFASINSST
;
A
#
# COMPACT_ATOMS: atom_id res chain seq x y z
N MET A 1 15.65 -15.03 -33.30
CA MET A 1 14.80 -14.18 -32.45
C MET A 1 13.78 -15.08 -31.79
N SER A 2 13.91 -15.34 -30.48
CA SER A 2 12.84 -16.01 -29.73
C SER A 2 11.67 -15.04 -29.63
N ILE A 3 10.52 -15.46 -30.11
CA ILE A 3 9.27 -14.76 -29.86
C ILE A 3 8.81 -15.27 -28.50
N HIS A 4 8.96 -14.46 -27.46
CA HIS A 4 8.41 -14.78 -26.14
C HIS A 4 6.89 -14.64 -26.25
N THR A 5 6.17 -15.76 -26.19
CA THR A 5 4.71 -15.79 -26.33
C THR A 5 4.02 -15.77 -24.97
N HIS A 6 4.74 -16.13 -23.90
CA HIS A 6 4.26 -16.12 -22.53
C HIS A 6 5.13 -15.22 -21.64
N LEU A 7 4.50 -14.61 -20.64
CA LEU A 7 5.20 -13.81 -19.62
C LEU A 7 6.28 -14.65 -18.91
N GLU A 8 5.98 -15.93 -18.70
CA GLU A 8 6.84 -16.94 -18.06
C GLU A 8 8.14 -17.21 -18.83
N ASP A 9 8.20 -16.84 -20.12
CA ASP A 9 9.38 -17.00 -20.97
C ASP A 9 10.42 -15.88 -20.76
N LEU A 10 10.09 -14.85 -19.99
CA LEU A 10 11.01 -13.74 -19.67
C LEU A 10 12.04 -14.18 -18.63
N SER A 11 13.25 -13.62 -18.71
CA SER A 11 14.29 -13.91 -17.73
C SER A 11 14.00 -13.22 -16.38
N ASN A 12 14.58 -13.75 -15.30
CA ASN A 12 14.40 -13.18 -13.96
C ASN A 12 14.87 -11.73 -13.88
N GLU A 13 15.89 -11.34 -14.65
CA GLU A 13 16.37 -9.95 -14.72
C GLU A 13 15.30 -8.99 -15.21
N ILE A 14 14.53 -9.39 -16.23
CA ILE A 14 13.40 -8.60 -16.74
C ILE A 14 12.29 -8.51 -15.68
N PHE A 15 12.02 -9.59 -14.95
CA PHE A 15 11.05 -9.56 -13.85
C PHE A 15 11.48 -8.62 -12.72
N PHE A 16 12.77 -8.59 -12.37
CA PHE A 16 13.28 -7.65 -11.38
C PHE A 16 13.12 -6.21 -11.85
N GLU A 17 13.46 -5.91 -13.10
CA GLU A 17 13.28 -4.58 -13.68
C GLU A 17 11.80 -4.16 -13.71
N ILE A 18 10.89 -5.07 -14.09
CA ILE A 18 9.43 -4.80 -14.05
C ILE A 18 8.97 -4.52 -12.62
N PHE A 19 9.41 -5.31 -11.64
CA PHE A 19 9.01 -5.15 -10.24
C PHE A 19 9.59 -3.88 -9.59
N GLU A 20 10.70 -3.35 -10.07
CA GLU A 20 11.20 -2.03 -9.63
C GLU A 20 10.22 -0.90 -9.97
N TYR A 21 9.41 -1.04 -11.01
CA TYR A 21 8.40 -0.04 -11.40
C TYR A 21 7.07 -0.19 -10.66
N LEU A 22 6.83 -1.32 -9.98
CA LEU A 22 5.56 -1.58 -9.30
C LEU A 22 5.62 -1.11 -7.85
N HIS A 23 4.56 -0.45 -7.40
CA HIS A 23 4.44 -0.11 -6.00
C HIS A 23 4.19 -1.39 -5.18
N ALA A 24 4.69 -1.44 -3.94
CA ALA A 24 4.49 -2.61 -3.07
C ALA A 24 3.01 -3.00 -2.92
N LEU A 25 2.12 -1.99 -2.98
CA LEU A 25 0.66 -2.21 -2.95
C LEU A 25 0.13 -2.85 -4.25
N ASP A 26 0.69 -2.52 -5.42
CA ASP A 26 0.31 -3.13 -6.72
C ASP A 26 0.70 -4.62 -6.73
N ILE A 27 1.89 -4.91 -6.22
CA ILE A 27 2.39 -6.28 -6.06
C ILE A 27 1.48 -7.04 -5.09
N LEU A 28 1.24 -6.48 -3.89
CA LEU A 28 0.41 -7.11 -2.86
C LEU A 28 -1.01 -7.42 -3.36
N THR A 29 -1.64 -6.46 -4.02
CA THR A 29 -2.99 -6.63 -4.59
C THR A 29 -3.03 -7.69 -5.69
N SER A 30 -2.00 -7.73 -6.55
CA SER A 30 -1.87 -8.77 -7.57
C SER A 30 -1.75 -10.18 -6.96
N PHE A 31 -1.07 -10.31 -5.81
CA PHE A 31 -1.02 -11.58 -5.09
C PHE A 31 -2.34 -11.94 -4.40
N THR A 32 -3.13 -10.97 -3.95
CA THR A 32 -4.44 -11.26 -3.32
C THR A 32 -5.45 -11.90 -4.26
N SER A 33 -5.28 -11.81 -5.58
CA SER A 33 -6.17 -12.42 -6.58
C SER A 33 -5.58 -13.66 -7.26
N LEU A 34 -4.38 -14.10 -6.85
CA LEU A 34 -3.63 -15.14 -7.56
C LEU A 34 -4.21 -16.54 -7.36
N ASN A 35 -4.56 -16.91 -6.11
CA ASN A 35 -5.40 -18.06 -5.80
C ASN A 35 -5.92 -17.98 -4.35
N GLN A 36 -6.98 -18.74 -4.06
CA GLN A 36 -7.67 -18.71 -2.75
C GLN A 36 -6.74 -18.95 -1.55
N ARG A 37 -5.73 -19.82 -1.69
CA ARG A 37 -4.79 -20.11 -0.60
C ARG A 37 -3.93 -18.88 -0.30
N ILE A 38 -3.35 -18.25 -1.33
CA ILE A 38 -2.55 -17.03 -1.17
C ILE A 38 -3.44 -15.89 -0.65
N SER A 39 -4.64 -15.72 -1.21
CA SER A 39 -5.61 -14.72 -0.74
C SER A 39 -5.89 -14.87 0.76
N SER A 40 -6.15 -16.10 1.22
CA SER A 40 -6.45 -16.38 2.63
C SER A 40 -5.28 -16.07 3.54
N ILE A 41 -4.05 -16.40 3.11
CA ILE A 41 -2.83 -16.05 3.85
C ILE A 41 -2.70 -14.54 3.94
N LEU A 42 -2.78 -13.83 2.82
CA LEU A 42 -2.63 -12.37 2.78
C LEU A 42 -3.69 -11.63 3.60
N GLN A 43 -4.94 -12.13 3.63
CA GLN A 43 -6.02 -11.60 4.47
C GLN A 43 -5.78 -11.79 5.98
N SER A 44 -4.93 -12.74 6.37
CA SER A 44 -4.57 -12.96 7.77
C SER A 44 -3.40 -12.09 8.26
N ILE A 45 -2.68 -11.44 7.34
CA ILE A 45 -1.49 -10.67 7.68
C ILE A 45 -1.91 -9.33 8.30
N PRO A 46 -1.39 -8.97 9.48
CA PRO A 46 -1.58 -7.65 10.04
C PRO A 46 -0.79 -6.60 9.24
N LEU A 47 -1.45 -5.53 8.84
CA LEU A 47 -0.89 -4.47 8.02
C LEU A 47 -0.35 -3.33 8.89
N ARG A 48 0.87 -2.90 8.56
CA ARG A 48 1.47 -1.66 9.07
C ARG A 48 1.62 -0.71 7.90
N ILE A 49 0.96 0.43 7.99
CA ILE A 49 0.89 1.40 6.90
C ILE A 49 1.72 2.60 7.30
N ILE A 50 2.69 2.94 6.45
CA ILE A 50 3.57 4.09 6.63
C ILE A 50 3.42 4.98 5.40
N ILE A 51 2.91 6.18 5.61
CA ILE A 51 2.73 7.20 4.57
C ILE A 51 3.82 8.25 4.77
N LEU A 52 4.65 8.45 3.74
CA LEU A 52 5.79 9.35 3.73
C LEU A 52 5.57 10.53 2.76
N HIS A 53 6.40 11.58 2.86
CA HIS A 53 6.32 12.83 2.07
C HIS A 53 6.11 12.63 0.55
N ASN A 54 6.66 11.58 -0.04
CA ASN A 54 6.65 11.39 -1.51
C ASN A 54 5.45 10.62 -2.05
N TYR A 55 4.48 10.26 -1.20
CA TYR A 55 3.28 9.60 -1.70
C TYR A 55 2.43 10.57 -2.51
N CYS A 56 2.25 10.27 -3.80
CA CYS A 56 1.36 11.05 -4.65
C CYS A 56 -0.10 10.72 -4.33
N ARG A 57 -1.01 11.66 -4.59
CA ARG A 57 -2.44 11.51 -4.31
C ARG A 57 -3.04 10.21 -4.86
N ARG A 58 -2.61 9.76 -6.04
CA ARG A 58 -3.05 8.50 -6.64
C ARG A 58 -2.71 7.27 -5.78
N GLN A 59 -1.55 7.24 -5.15
CA GLN A 59 -1.15 6.14 -4.27
C GLN A 59 -1.99 6.12 -2.99
N ILE A 60 -2.32 7.30 -2.46
CA ILE A 60 -3.21 7.43 -1.30
C ILE A 60 -4.65 7.02 -1.65
N ASP A 61 -5.15 7.42 -2.83
CA ASP A 61 -6.46 7.00 -3.32
C ASP A 61 -6.51 5.48 -3.53
N PHE A 62 -5.47 4.90 -4.11
CA PHE A 62 -5.36 3.45 -4.30
C PHE A 62 -5.29 2.70 -2.96
N LEU A 63 -4.50 3.20 -2.01
CA LEU A 63 -4.48 2.68 -0.64
C LEU A 63 -5.86 2.76 0.01
N SER A 64 -6.53 3.91 -0.07
CA SER A 64 -7.88 4.07 0.45
C SER A 64 -8.86 3.09 -0.20
N TYR A 65 -8.73 2.81 -1.49
CA TYR A 65 -9.58 1.82 -2.14
C TYR A 65 -9.34 0.43 -1.56
N TYR A 66 -8.07 0.01 -1.45
CA TYR A 66 -7.70 -1.27 -0.86
C TYR A 66 -8.24 -1.42 0.57
N LEU A 67 -8.13 -0.38 1.39
CA LEU A 67 -8.60 -0.40 2.77
C LEU A 67 -10.10 -0.60 2.94
N THR A 68 -10.92 -0.33 1.92
CA THR A 68 -12.37 -0.60 1.94
C THR A 68 -12.68 -2.05 2.34
N PHE A 69 -11.86 -2.99 1.93
CA PHE A 69 -12.03 -4.42 2.24
C PHE A 69 -11.06 -4.93 3.31
N HIS A 70 -9.96 -4.21 3.52
CA HIS A 70 -8.81 -4.68 4.31
C HIS A 70 -8.52 -3.85 5.56
N ALA A 71 -9.37 -2.86 5.90
CA ALA A 71 -9.18 -2.01 7.09
C ALA A 71 -9.07 -2.80 8.39
N HIS A 72 -9.76 -3.94 8.49
CA HIS A 72 -9.67 -4.84 9.65
C HIS A 72 -8.27 -5.42 9.86
N GLN A 73 -7.41 -5.46 8.84
CA GLN A 73 -6.05 -5.97 8.96
C GLN A 73 -5.08 -4.92 9.51
N VAL A 74 -5.44 -3.64 9.50
CA VAL A 74 -4.53 -2.55 9.87
C VAL A 74 -4.35 -2.50 11.38
N ILE A 75 -3.10 -2.67 11.83
CA ILE A 75 -2.71 -2.60 13.25
C ILE A 75 -1.91 -1.35 13.58
N SER A 76 -1.26 -0.74 12.59
CA SER A 76 -0.49 0.49 12.75
C SER A 76 -0.66 1.39 11.54
N LEU A 77 -0.91 2.68 11.79
CA LEU A 77 -0.91 3.72 10.77
C LEU A 77 0.04 4.84 11.19
N GLU A 78 0.99 5.16 10.34
CA GLU A 78 1.93 6.25 10.56
C GLU A 78 1.88 7.19 9.36
N ILE A 79 1.60 8.46 9.63
CA ILE A 79 1.60 9.52 8.62
C ILE A 79 2.69 10.51 9.01
N HIS A 80 3.79 10.44 8.27
CA HIS A 80 4.97 11.27 8.47
C HIS A 80 5.00 12.42 7.46
N ASP A 81 5.59 13.53 7.89
CA ASP A 81 5.91 14.74 7.12
C ASP A 81 4.76 15.70 6.80
N ILE A 82 5.17 16.91 6.38
CA ILE A 82 4.33 17.96 5.80
C ILE A 82 3.85 17.49 4.42
N ILE A 83 2.96 16.51 4.40
CA ILE A 83 2.14 16.27 3.20
C ILE A 83 1.40 17.57 2.94
N LEU A 84 1.56 18.16 1.75
CA LEU A 84 0.91 19.43 1.33
C LEU A 84 -0.60 19.45 1.61
N ASP A 85 -1.21 18.27 1.78
CA ASP A 85 -2.61 18.10 2.11
C ASP A 85 -2.84 17.02 3.19
N TYR A 86 -2.11 17.12 4.30
CA TYR A 86 -2.22 16.22 5.46
C TYR A 86 -3.68 16.01 5.93
N SER A 87 -4.44 17.10 5.96
CA SER A 87 -5.86 17.07 6.36
C SER A 87 -6.71 16.25 5.38
N SER A 88 -6.46 16.31 4.07
CA SER A 88 -7.17 15.47 3.11
C SER A 88 -6.83 13.99 3.29
N VAL A 89 -5.57 13.63 3.56
CA VAL A 89 -5.15 12.24 3.70
C VAL A 89 -5.80 11.63 4.94
N ILE A 90 -5.77 12.35 6.07
CA ILE A 90 -6.48 11.92 7.28
C ILE A 90 -7.97 11.77 7.00
N ASN A 91 -8.60 12.77 6.39
CA ASN A 91 -10.03 12.71 6.07
C ASN A 91 -10.35 11.54 5.13
N LEU A 92 -9.52 11.29 4.12
CA LEU A 92 -9.72 10.20 3.17
C LEU A 92 -9.64 8.83 3.86
N LEU A 93 -8.69 8.66 4.77
CA LEU A 93 -8.47 7.38 5.45
C LEU A 93 -9.46 7.17 6.60
N PHE A 94 -9.62 8.14 7.49
CA PHE A 94 -10.40 7.98 8.72
C PHE A 94 -11.90 8.22 8.55
N ASN A 95 -12.34 9.06 7.59
CA ASN A 95 -13.78 9.22 7.38
C ASN A 95 -14.38 8.08 6.55
N ARG A 96 -13.54 7.34 5.80
CA ARG A 96 -14.01 6.24 4.95
C ARG A 96 -13.86 4.87 5.61
N HIS A 97 -12.92 4.71 6.52
CA HIS A 97 -12.56 3.40 7.06
C HIS A 97 -12.63 3.38 8.58
N ASN A 98 -13.13 2.26 9.11
CA ASN A 98 -13.11 1.98 10.54
C ASN A 98 -12.04 0.93 10.84
N PHE A 99 -10.92 1.36 11.44
CA PHE A 99 -9.79 0.50 11.75
C PHE A 99 -9.98 -0.20 13.11
N ILE A 100 -10.78 -1.27 13.12
CA ILE A 100 -11.19 -1.99 14.35
C ILE A 100 -10.02 -2.60 15.15
N ASN A 101 -8.90 -2.91 14.49
CA ASN A 101 -7.74 -3.56 15.09
C ASN A 101 -6.54 -2.60 15.23
N LEU A 102 -6.76 -1.29 15.07
CA LEU A 102 -5.70 -0.29 15.17
C LEU A 102 -5.17 -0.22 16.59
N GLN A 103 -3.88 -0.50 16.75
CA GLN A 103 -3.18 -0.47 18.04
C GLN A 103 -2.30 0.76 18.17
N SER A 104 -1.79 1.29 17.05
CA SER A 104 -0.91 2.45 17.00
C SER A 104 -1.33 3.39 15.88
N CYS A 105 -1.34 4.69 16.18
CA CYS A 105 -1.59 5.75 15.21
C CYS A 105 -0.63 6.91 15.48
N ILE A 106 0.26 7.21 14.53
CA ILE A 106 1.25 8.27 14.67
C ILE A 106 1.04 9.31 13.59
N PHE A 107 0.97 10.56 14.05
CA PHE A 107 0.85 11.74 13.21
C PHE A 107 2.09 12.61 13.46
N ALA A 108 3.13 12.43 12.66
CA ALA A 108 4.41 13.12 12.87
C ALA A 108 4.51 14.34 11.95
N SER A 109 4.38 15.55 12.50
CA SER A 109 4.84 16.76 11.84
C SER A 109 6.33 16.97 12.16
N ILE A 110 7.20 16.97 11.16
CA ILE A 110 8.54 17.51 11.36
C ILE A 110 8.36 19.01 11.59
N ASN A 111 8.46 19.44 12.85
CA ASN A 111 8.70 20.84 13.14
C ASN A 111 9.97 21.21 12.39
N SER A 112 9.86 22.08 11.38
CA SER A 112 11.02 22.73 10.79
C SER A 112 11.72 23.48 11.92
N SER A 113 12.69 22.83 12.55
CA SER A 113 13.65 23.49 13.42
C SER A 113 14.35 24.55 12.56
N THR A 114 14.06 25.80 12.92
CA THR A 114 14.68 27.04 12.46
C THR A 114 16.19 26.95 12.35
#